data_AF-A0A2M9ZAQ1-F1
#
_entry.id   AF-A0A2M9ZAQ1-F1
#
_cell.length_a   1.000
_cell.length_b   1.000
_cell.length_c   1.000
_cell.angle_alpha   90.00
_cell.angle_beta   90.00
_cell.angle_gamma   90.00
#
_symmetry.space_group_name_H-M   'P 1'
#
loop_
_entity.id
_entity.type
_entity.pdbx_description
1 polymer ?
#
loop_
_entity_poly.entity_id
_entity_poly.type
_entity_poly.pdbx_seq_one_letter_code
_entity_poly.pdbx_strand_id
1 'polypeptide(L)'
;MNDLNGFDKKRNIGKTIRLAFPVFLLAVSVSLVFGDDWNKGNEEKWNAAFMETVKTGEKLFHGPELGGNTVQCAMCHPNATNTHPETYPKFQKQIGKVSTLREMINWCIENPLQGKRLAYDDPKMIALEAYILYERRNTPLVPGKH
;
A
#
# COMPACT_ATOMS: atom_id res chain seq x y z
N MET A 1 67.27 10.47 36.09
CA MET A 1 67.35 9.31 35.18
C MET A 1 66.10 8.46 35.38
N ASN A 2 65.16 8.50 34.44
CA ASN A 2 64.86 7.42 33.46
C ASN A 2 63.81 6.45 34.05
N ASP A 3 62.79 5.94 33.37
CA ASP A 3 62.27 6.12 32.03
C ASP A 3 60.82 5.61 32.02
N LEU A 4 60.00 6.30 31.23
CA LEU A 4 58.88 5.87 30.39
C LEU A 4 58.38 4.40 30.49
N ASN A 5 57.06 4.21 30.60
CA ASN A 5 56.25 3.52 29.57
C ASN A 5 54.78 3.39 29.97
N GLY A 6 54.01 4.44 29.69
CA GLY A 6 52.56 4.38 29.56
C GLY A 6 52.18 4.68 28.12
N PHE A 7 52.05 3.67 27.27
CA PHE A 7 51.32 3.76 25.99
C PHE A 7 51.32 2.37 25.34
N ASP A 8 50.16 1.72 25.20
CA ASP A 8 49.65 1.23 23.91
C ASP A 8 48.37 0.36 24.06
N LYS A 9 47.21 0.99 24.31
CA LYS A 9 45.90 0.31 24.11
C LYS A 9 44.88 1.13 23.31
N LYS A 10 45.20 2.38 22.96
CA LYS A 10 44.27 3.30 22.26
C LYS A 10 44.45 3.35 20.72
N ARG A 11 45.45 2.65 20.14
CA ARG A 11 45.74 2.77 18.69
C ARG A 11 44.88 1.94 17.74
N ASN A 12 44.22 0.88 18.22
CA ASN A 12 43.50 -0.06 17.32
C ASN A 12 41.98 0.12 17.26
N ILE A 13 41.34 0.73 18.27
CA ILE A 13 39.89 0.96 18.27
C ILE A 13 39.48 2.10 17.32
N GLY A 14 40.33 3.12 17.17
CA GLY A 14 40.04 4.25 16.27
C GLY A 14 40.18 3.90 14.78
N LYS A 15 40.96 2.88 14.42
CA LYS A 15 41.17 2.47 13.01
C LYS A 15 40.04 1.58 12.49
N THR A 16 39.52 0.67 13.32
CA THR A 16 38.39 -0.21 12.96
C THR A 16 37.08 0.57 12.82
N ILE A 17 36.83 1.56 13.68
CA ILE A 17 35.65 2.45 13.58
C ILE A 17 35.74 3.36 12.34
N ARG A 18 36.93 3.85 11.98
CA ARG A 18 37.15 4.72 10.81
C ARG A 18 37.07 4.01 9.46
N LEU A 19 37.28 2.69 9.41
CA LEU A 19 37.15 1.91 8.17
C LEU A 19 35.71 1.38 7.98
N ALA A 20 35.01 1.07 9.07
CA ALA A 20 33.63 0.57 9.02
C ALA A 20 32.63 1.63 8.53
N PHE A 21 32.84 2.91 8.88
CA PHE A 21 31.95 4.01 8.48
C PHE A 21 31.92 4.29 6.96
N PRO A 22 33.06 4.40 6.25
CA PRO A 22 33.07 4.56 4.80
C PRO A 22 32.62 3.29 4.06
N VAL A 23 32.90 2.09 4.57
CA VAL A 23 32.41 0.82 3.98
C VAL A 23 30.88 0.69 4.14
N PHE A 24 30.34 1.11 5.28
CA PHE A 24 28.89 1.17 5.50
C PHE A 24 28.23 2.23 4.61
N LEU A 25 28.81 3.42 4.49
CA LEU A 25 28.36 4.45 3.53
C LEU A 25 28.41 3.96 2.08
N LEU A 26 29.46 3.24 1.70
CA LEU A 26 29.60 2.66 0.37
C LEU A 26 28.53 1.57 0.13
N ALA A 27 28.34 0.65 1.07
CA ALA A 27 27.33 -0.40 0.98
C ALA A 27 25.90 0.18 0.89
N VAL A 28 25.59 1.21 1.68
CA VAL A 28 24.31 1.93 1.60
C VAL A 28 24.15 2.64 0.25
N SER A 29 25.21 3.28 -0.26
CA SER A 29 25.16 3.93 -1.58
C SER A 29 24.95 2.94 -2.73
N VAL A 30 25.52 1.74 -2.63
CA VAL A 30 25.36 0.66 -3.62
C VAL A 30 23.93 0.13 -3.62
N SER A 31 23.29 -0.04 -2.46
CA SER A 31 21.87 -0.43 -2.38
C SER A 31 20.92 0.63 -2.93
N LEU A 32 21.26 1.92 -2.87
CA LEU A 32 20.46 3.00 -3.47
C LEU A 32 20.56 3.04 -5.01
N VAL A 33 21.61 2.46 -5.59
CA VAL A 33 21.82 2.40 -7.05
C VAL A 33 21.10 1.19 -7.68
N PHE A 34 20.80 0.15 -6.90
CA PHE A 34 20.08 -1.05 -7.35
C PHE A 34 18.58 -1.01 -7.04
N GLY A 35 17.92 0.11 -7.34
CA GLY A 35 16.49 0.03 -7.65
C GLY A 35 16.35 -0.85 -8.89
N ASP A 36 15.41 -1.80 -8.88
CA ASP A 36 15.20 -2.75 -9.96
C ASP A 36 14.99 -1.99 -11.29
N ASP A 37 15.83 -2.27 -12.29
CA ASP A 37 15.70 -1.66 -13.61
C ASP A 37 14.32 -1.98 -14.19
N TRP A 38 13.65 -0.95 -14.74
CA TRP A 38 12.45 -1.17 -15.55
C TRP A 38 12.85 -1.97 -16.79
N ASN A 39 12.40 -3.23 -16.87
CA ASN A 39 12.50 -4.09 -18.05
C ASN A 39 11.21 -4.91 -18.20
N LYS A 40 10.96 -5.45 -19.39
CA LYS A 40 9.71 -6.18 -19.69
C LYS A 40 9.44 -7.36 -18.74
N GLY A 41 10.48 -8.10 -18.34
CA GLY A 41 10.32 -9.22 -17.42
C GLY A 41 9.89 -8.79 -16.02
N ASN A 42 10.43 -7.68 -15.52
CA ASN A 42 10.01 -7.07 -14.26
C ASN A 42 8.58 -6.50 -14.35
N GLU A 43 8.24 -5.85 -15.46
CA GLU A 43 6.90 -5.30 -15.70
C GLU A 43 5.82 -6.41 -15.72
N GLU A 44 6.06 -7.52 -16.43
CA GLU A 44 5.16 -8.67 -16.43
C GLU A 44 4.94 -9.25 -15.03
N LYS A 45 6.02 -9.38 -14.24
CA LYS A 45 5.96 -9.84 -12.85
C LYS A 45 5.12 -8.91 -11.97
N TRP A 46 5.31 -7.60 -12.08
CA TRP A 46 4.56 -6.63 -11.29
C TRP A 46 3.09 -6.58 -11.70
N ASN A 47 2.80 -6.66 -13.00
CA ASN A 47 1.44 -6.75 -13.51
C ASN A 47 0.74 -8.03 -13.02
N ALA A 48 1.45 -9.17 -13.01
CA ALA A 48 0.90 -10.41 -12.47
C ALA A 48 0.56 -10.28 -10.97
N ALA A 49 1.46 -9.68 -10.17
CA ALA A 49 1.22 -9.44 -8.74
C ALA A 49 0.03 -8.48 -8.51
N PHE A 50 -0.09 -7.43 -9.33
CA PHE A 50 -1.24 -6.54 -9.30
C PHE A 50 -2.54 -7.28 -9.63
N MET A 51 -2.56 -8.09 -10.70
CA MET A 51 -3.75 -8.83 -11.10
C MET A 51 -4.16 -9.91 -10.09
N GLU A 52 -3.21 -10.51 -9.37
CA GLU A 52 -3.52 -11.39 -8.23
C GLU A 52 -4.24 -10.64 -7.09
N THR A 53 -3.82 -9.40 -6.83
CA THR A 53 -4.46 -8.52 -5.85
C THR A 53 -5.87 -8.13 -6.31
N VAL A 54 -6.04 -7.79 -7.59
CA VAL A 54 -7.35 -7.52 -8.22
C VAL A 54 -8.28 -8.72 -8.09
N LYS A 55 -7.80 -9.95 -8.37
CA LYS A 55 -8.59 -11.17 -8.26
C LYS A 55 -9.04 -11.46 -6.82
N THR A 56 -8.17 -11.20 -5.85
CA THR A 56 -8.55 -11.24 -4.43
C THR A 56 -9.66 -10.23 -4.12
N GLY A 57 -9.54 -9.00 -4.64
CA GLY A 57 -10.54 -7.95 -4.49
C GLY A 57 -11.88 -8.32 -5.11
N GLU A 58 -11.88 -8.86 -6.32
CA GLU A 58 -13.06 -9.35 -7.03
C GLU A 58 -13.80 -10.40 -6.19
N LYS A 59 -13.07 -11.39 -5.64
CA LYS A 59 -13.66 -12.41 -4.78
C LYS A 59 -14.35 -11.81 -3.56
N LEU A 60 -13.67 -10.92 -2.84
CA LEU A 60 -14.22 -10.24 -1.67
C LEU A 60 -15.45 -9.39 -2.02
N PHE A 61 -15.43 -8.76 -3.20
CA PHE A 61 -16.49 -7.86 -3.65
C PHE A 61 -17.79 -8.62 -4.01
N HIS A 62 -17.67 -9.87 -4.48
CA HIS A 62 -18.78 -10.76 -4.81
C HIS A 62 -19.11 -11.78 -3.71
N GLY A 63 -18.42 -11.71 -2.58
CA GLY A 63 -18.50 -12.70 -1.52
C GLY A 63 -19.05 -12.13 -0.21
N PRO A 64 -19.57 -12.99 0.69
CA PRO A 64 -20.12 -12.56 1.98
C PRO A 64 -19.05 -12.30 3.05
N GLU A 65 -17.77 -12.54 2.79
CA GLU A 65 -16.70 -12.61 3.80
C GLU A 65 -16.45 -11.31 4.58
N LEU A 66 -16.92 -10.18 4.04
CA LEU A 66 -16.78 -8.87 4.67
C LEU A 66 -17.97 -8.49 5.55
N GLY A 67 -19.13 -9.12 5.36
CA GLY A 67 -20.38 -8.76 6.01
C GLY A 67 -20.70 -9.57 7.25
N GLY A 68 -21.55 -9.02 8.11
CA GLY A 68 -22.28 -9.74 9.15
C GLY A 68 -23.61 -10.32 8.65
N ASN A 69 -23.96 -10.10 7.38
CA ASN A 69 -25.18 -10.57 6.73
C ASN A 69 -24.89 -11.11 5.30
N THR A 70 -25.93 -11.36 4.50
CA THR A 70 -25.82 -11.94 3.14
C THR A 70 -25.63 -10.91 2.03
N VAL A 71 -25.64 -9.61 2.33
CA VAL A 71 -25.48 -8.54 1.35
C VAL A 71 -24.02 -8.50 0.89
N GLN A 72 -23.81 -8.27 -0.41
CA GLN A 72 -22.48 -8.18 -1.02
C GLN A 72 -22.37 -6.86 -1.79
N CYS A 73 -21.14 -6.37 -1.97
CA CYS A 73 -20.89 -5.14 -2.73
C CYS A 73 -21.48 -5.22 -4.14
N ALA A 74 -21.30 -6.37 -4.81
CA ALA A 74 -21.79 -6.62 -6.16
C ALA A 74 -23.32 -6.56 -6.33
N MET A 75 -24.10 -6.71 -5.26
CA MET A 75 -25.56 -6.61 -5.34
C MET A 75 -26.03 -5.18 -5.65
N CYS A 76 -25.28 -4.17 -5.21
CA CYS A 76 -25.56 -2.75 -5.49
C CYS A 76 -24.63 -2.16 -6.55
N HIS A 77 -23.42 -2.69 -6.67
CA HIS A 77 -22.37 -2.21 -7.57
C HIS A 77 -21.87 -3.34 -8.49
N PRO A 78 -22.68 -3.90 -9.41
CA PRO A 78 -22.23 -4.97 -10.30
C PRO A 78 -20.94 -4.57 -11.04
N ASN A 79 -19.90 -5.40 -11.03
CA ASN A 79 -18.57 -5.08 -11.60
C ASN A 79 -18.03 -3.71 -11.17
N ALA A 80 -18.18 -3.36 -9.89
CA ALA A 80 -17.81 -2.06 -9.32
C ALA A 80 -18.42 -0.83 -10.04
N THR A 81 -19.50 -1.00 -10.80
CA THR A 81 -20.19 0.13 -11.45
C THR A 81 -20.77 1.09 -10.42
N ASN A 82 -20.90 2.37 -10.79
CA ASN A 82 -21.43 3.45 -9.94
C ASN A 82 -20.65 3.71 -8.64
N THR A 83 -19.44 3.15 -8.46
CA THR A 83 -18.55 3.46 -7.33
C THR A 83 -17.80 4.78 -7.51
N HIS A 84 -17.52 5.15 -8.77
CA HIS A 84 -16.84 6.38 -9.19
C HIS A 84 -15.54 6.70 -8.44
N PRO A 85 -14.59 5.75 -8.35
CA PRO A 85 -13.33 5.95 -7.63
C PRO A 85 -12.52 7.13 -8.18
N GLU A 86 -12.65 7.46 -9.47
CA GLU A 86 -12.00 8.59 -10.15
C GLU A 86 -12.34 9.96 -9.57
N THR A 87 -13.42 10.05 -8.80
CA THR A 87 -13.92 11.29 -8.19
C THR A 87 -13.40 11.53 -6.77
N TYR A 88 -12.74 10.54 -6.16
CA TYR A 88 -12.23 10.66 -4.79
C TYR A 88 -10.85 11.33 -4.76
N PRO A 89 -10.50 12.07 -3.67
CA PRO A 89 -11.36 12.39 -2.51
C PRO A 89 -12.51 13.34 -2.88
N LYS A 90 -13.68 13.15 -2.26
CA LYS A 90 -14.84 14.02 -2.45
C LYS A 90 -15.69 14.11 -1.19
N PHE A 91 -16.52 15.17 -1.09
CA PHE A 91 -17.50 15.25 -0.03
C PHE A 91 -18.53 14.14 -0.20
N GLN A 92 -18.62 13.25 0.79
CA GLN A 92 -19.59 12.17 0.79
C GLN A 92 -20.70 12.41 1.79
N LYS A 93 -21.94 12.50 1.29
CA LYS A 93 -23.12 12.84 2.08
C LYS A 93 -23.36 11.83 3.20
N GLN A 94 -23.14 10.55 2.93
CA GLN A 94 -23.30 9.44 3.86
C GLN A 94 -22.33 9.53 5.06
N ILE A 95 -21.17 10.16 4.86
CA ILE A 95 -20.12 10.28 5.88
C ILE A 95 -20.11 11.70 6.48
N GLY A 96 -20.63 12.70 5.76
CA GLY A 96 -20.73 14.09 6.22
C GLY A 96 -19.44 14.91 6.08
N LYS A 97 -18.45 14.42 5.33
CA LYS A 97 -17.16 15.10 5.12
C LYS A 97 -16.52 14.72 3.79
N VAL A 98 -15.48 15.47 3.39
CA VAL A 98 -14.54 15.01 2.35
C VAL A 98 -13.92 13.71 2.82
N SER A 99 -14.08 12.67 2.00
CA SER A 99 -13.70 11.30 2.33
C SER A 99 -12.91 10.69 1.18
N THR A 100 -12.06 9.73 1.52
CA THR A 100 -11.34 8.86 0.59
C THR A 100 -12.21 7.71 0.09
N LEU A 101 -11.75 7.00 -0.95
CA LEU A 101 -12.41 5.78 -1.42
C LEU A 101 -12.46 4.72 -0.32
N ARG A 102 -11.36 4.50 0.41
CA ARG A 102 -11.27 3.53 1.53
C ARG A 102 -12.25 3.84 2.67
N GLU A 103 -12.53 5.12 2.93
CA GLU A 103 -13.58 5.50 3.88
C GLU A 103 -14.96 5.09 3.42
N MET A 104 -15.28 5.29 2.14
CA MET A 104 -16.56 4.83 1.60
C MET A 104 -16.65 3.30 1.58
N ILE A 105 -15.56 2.59 1.24
CA ILE A 105 -15.51 1.13 1.32
C ILE A 105 -15.84 0.67 2.73
N ASN A 106 -15.19 1.23 3.76
CA ASN A 106 -15.49 0.88 5.15
C ASN A 106 -16.91 1.26 5.57
N TRP A 107 -17.43 2.42 5.11
CA TRP A 107 -18.82 2.79 5.38
C TRP A 107 -19.80 1.77 4.80
N CYS A 108 -19.55 1.27 3.59
CA CYS A 108 -20.35 0.20 2.97
C CYS A 108 -20.24 -1.13 3.74
N ILE A 109 -19.05 -1.47 4.24
CA ILE A 109 -18.83 -2.67 5.06
C ILE A 109 -19.62 -2.56 6.38
N GLU A 110 -19.52 -1.44 7.07
CA GLU A 110 -20.13 -1.24 8.39
C GLU A 110 -21.66 -1.14 8.33
N ASN A 111 -22.21 -0.47 7.30
CA ASN A 111 -23.63 -0.10 7.27
C ASN A 111 -24.49 -1.12 6.50
N PRO A 112 -24.46 -1.20 5.15
CA PRO A 112 -25.19 -2.24 4.40
C PRO A 112 -24.79 -3.67 4.77
N LEU A 113 -23.47 -3.96 4.82
CA LEU A 113 -22.95 -5.31 5.01
C LEU A 113 -22.95 -5.73 6.49
N GLN A 114 -23.09 -4.79 7.42
CA GLN A 114 -23.03 -5.03 8.88
C GLN A 114 -21.75 -5.76 9.33
N GLY A 115 -20.66 -5.51 8.61
CA GLY A 115 -19.34 -6.07 8.82
C GLY A 115 -18.49 -5.28 9.80
N LYS A 116 -17.25 -5.75 9.99
CA LYS A 116 -16.24 -5.03 10.78
C LYS A 116 -15.38 -4.17 9.86
N ARG A 117 -15.11 -2.95 10.31
CA ARG A 117 -14.15 -2.04 9.70
C ARG A 117 -12.81 -2.73 9.42
N LEU A 118 -12.27 -2.51 8.23
CA LEU A 118 -10.90 -2.88 7.90
C LEU A 118 -9.93 -1.74 8.24
N ALA A 119 -8.74 -2.10 8.71
CA ALA A 119 -7.62 -1.14 8.75
C ALA A 119 -7.29 -0.67 7.33
N TYR A 120 -6.74 0.53 7.18
CA TYR A 120 -6.43 1.05 5.84
C TYR A 120 -5.33 0.25 5.14
N ASP A 121 -4.39 -0.29 5.89
CA ASP A 121 -3.31 -1.16 5.42
C ASP A 121 -3.68 -2.66 5.44
N ASP A 122 -4.94 -3.01 5.80
CA ASP A 122 -5.41 -4.39 5.70
C ASP A 122 -5.30 -4.86 4.23
N PRO A 123 -4.68 -6.02 3.96
CA PRO A 123 -4.57 -6.56 2.60
C PRO A 123 -5.93 -6.67 1.88
N LYS A 124 -7.03 -6.91 2.61
CA LYS A 124 -8.39 -6.94 2.04
C LYS A 124 -8.84 -5.57 1.56
N MET A 125 -8.53 -4.50 2.29
CA MET A 125 -8.85 -3.13 1.88
C MET A 125 -8.08 -2.76 0.61
N ILE A 126 -6.79 -3.10 0.56
CA ILE A 126 -5.95 -2.87 -0.63
C ILE A 126 -6.49 -3.65 -1.83
N ALA A 127 -6.88 -4.91 -1.63
CA ALA A 127 -7.45 -5.75 -2.68
C ALA A 127 -8.78 -5.18 -3.24
N LEU A 128 -9.70 -4.75 -2.37
CA LEU A 128 -10.95 -4.11 -2.77
C LEU A 128 -10.71 -2.84 -3.58
N GLU A 129 -9.81 -1.97 -3.12
CA GLU A 129 -9.45 -0.74 -3.83
C GLU A 129 -8.82 -1.04 -5.19
N ALA A 130 -7.91 -2.02 -5.27
CA ALA A 130 -7.30 -2.45 -6.52
C ALA A 130 -8.35 -2.95 -7.52
N TYR A 131 -9.30 -3.77 -7.07
CA TYR A 131 -10.39 -4.26 -7.92
C TYR A 131 -11.30 -3.13 -8.42
N ILE A 132 -11.74 -2.24 -7.53
CA ILE A 132 -12.62 -1.12 -7.89
C ILE A 132 -11.92 -0.19 -8.90
N LEU A 133 -10.64 0.14 -8.67
CA LEU A 133 -9.87 0.97 -9.59
C LEU A 133 -9.61 0.26 -10.92
N TYR A 134 -9.35 -1.04 -10.90
CA TYR A 134 -9.17 -1.83 -12.10
C TYR A 134 -10.43 -1.83 -12.97
N GLU A 135 -11.60 -2.13 -12.41
CA GLU A 135 -12.87 -2.12 -13.16
C GLU A 135 -13.21 -0.73 -13.72
N ARG A 136 -12.76 0.33 -13.04
CA ARG A 136 -13.06 1.73 -13.43
C ARG A 136 -11.90 2.45 -14.12
N ARG A 137 -10.87 1.70 -14.53
CA ARG A 137 -9.70 2.21 -15.26
C ARG A 137 -10.10 2.91 -16.56
N ASN A 138 -9.21 3.74 -17.08
CA ASN A 138 -9.41 4.57 -18.29
C ASN A 138 -10.43 5.71 -18.14
N THR A 139 -10.90 5.98 -16.91
CA THR A 139 -11.69 7.19 -16.62
C THR A 139 -10.76 8.31 -16.13
N PRO A 140 -10.86 9.55 -16.65
CA PRO A 140 -10.06 10.67 -16.15
C PRO A 140 -10.31 10.95 -14.66
N LEU A 141 -9.24 11.17 -13.90
CA LEU A 141 -9.35 11.58 -12.50
C LEU A 141 -9.96 12.98 -12.42
N VAL A 142 -11.02 13.11 -11.62
CA VAL A 142 -11.75 14.36 -11.37
C VAL A 142 -12.09 14.49 -9.88
N PRO A 143 -11.09 14.57 -8.98
CA PRO A 143 -11.32 14.64 -7.53
C PRO A 143 -12.28 15.79 -7.14
N GLY A 144 -13.14 15.54 -6.17
CA GLY A 144 -14.13 16.49 -5.67
C GLY A 144 -15.42 16.58 -6.50
N LYS A 145 -15.48 15.92 -7.67
CA LYS A 145 -16.71 15.84 -8.47
C LYS A 145 -17.75 14.96 -7.77
N HIS A 146 -19.00 15.42 -7.73
CA HIS A 146 -20.11 14.69 -7.13
C HIS A 146 -20.72 13.66 -8.07
#